data_AF-A0A7M6DRH0-F1
#
_entry.id   AF-A0A7M6DRH0-F1
#
_cell.length_a   1.000
_cell.length_b   1.000
_cell.length_c   1.000
_cell.angle_alpha   90.00
_cell.angle_beta   90.00
_cell.angle_gamma   90.00
#
_symmetry.space_group_name_H-M   'P 1'
#
loop_
_entity.id
_entity.type
_entity.pdbx_description
1 polymer ?
#
loop_
_entity_poly.entity_id
_entity_poly.type
_entity_poly.pdbx_seq_one_letter_code
_entity_poly.pdbx_strand_id
1 'polypeptide(L)'
;GKDGINGVPGVNGTKGEQGPPGKDCSIGDRHFKECAWRLSTHTDTGLLKDCKFNKSKTDSYLMVSITSNIRQGKAQACSRWFVTFDGNECSPYPIDHVYYRNTANDDYIPFTMKGVCKINKSGVVSVGFNVGVCQG
;
A
#
# COMPACT_ATOMS: atom_id res chain seq x y z
N GLY A 1 -51.73 50.20 -35.78
CA GLY A 1 -50.95 49.39 -36.74
C GLY A 1 -51.01 47.95 -36.28
N LYS A 2 -50.99 46.97 -37.18
CA LYS A 2 -50.87 45.56 -36.78
C LYS A 2 -49.39 45.25 -36.68
N ASP A 3 -48.96 44.69 -35.56
CA ASP A 3 -47.56 44.33 -35.35
C ASP A 3 -47.13 43.28 -36.38
N GLY A 4 -45.90 43.44 -36.88
CA GLY A 4 -45.34 42.56 -37.90
C GLY A 4 -45.20 41.12 -37.40
N ILE A 5 -45.29 40.17 -38.32
CA ILE A 5 -45.15 38.74 -38.02
C ILE A 5 -43.71 38.48 -37.54
N ASN A 6 -43.54 37.73 -36.45
CA ASN A 6 -42.21 37.37 -35.95
C ASN A 6 -41.39 36.64 -37.02
N GLY A 7 -40.11 36.98 -37.12
CA GLY A 7 -39.17 36.34 -38.04
C GLY A 7 -38.95 34.87 -37.71
N VAL A 8 -38.55 34.09 -38.71
CA VAL A 8 -38.25 32.66 -38.55
C VAL A 8 -37.01 32.50 -37.65
N PRO A 9 -37.00 31.54 -36.70
CA PRO A 9 -35.83 31.24 -35.90
C PRO A 9 -34.58 30.96 -36.77
N GLY A 10 -33.43 31.42 -36.30
CA GLY A 10 -32.15 31.17 -36.97
C GLY A 10 -31.79 29.67 -37.00
N VAL A 11 -30.91 29.30 -37.93
CA VAL A 11 -30.38 27.93 -38.02
C VAL A 11 -29.51 27.62 -36.81
N ASN A 12 -29.59 26.36 -36.36
CA ASN A 12 -28.73 25.87 -35.28
C ASN A 12 -27.25 25.98 -35.66
N GLY A 13 -26.42 26.39 -34.70
CA GLY A 13 -24.97 26.44 -34.87
C GLY A 13 -24.35 25.06 -35.11
N THR A 14 -23.15 25.04 -35.68
CA THR A 14 -22.40 23.79 -35.87
C THR A 14 -21.98 23.19 -34.54
N LYS A 15 -21.91 21.86 -34.50
CA LYS A 15 -21.37 21.13 -33.35
C LYS A 15 -19.90 21.53 -33.13
N GLY A 16 -19.53 21.82 -31.88
CA GLY A 16 -18.14 22.10 -31.51
C GLY A 16 -17.20 20.93 -31.77
N GLU A 17 -15.91 21.21 -31.88
CA GLU A 17 -14.88 20.21 -32.12
C GLU A 17 -14.75 19.25 -30.93
N GLN A 18 -14.34 18.01 -31.23
CA GLN A 18 -14.00 17.05 -30.19
C GLN A 18 -12.77 17.53 -29.43
N GLY A 19 -12.83 17.49 -28.09
CA GLY A 19 -11.67 17.80 -27.25
C GLY A 19 -10.49 16.84 -27.51
N PRO A 20 -9.27 17.24 -27.12
CA PRO A 20 -8.08 16.41 -27.33
C PRO A 20 -8.22 15.05 -26.62
N PRO A 21 -7.61 13.97 -27.17
CA PRO A 21 -7.52 12.69 -26.48
C PRO A 21 -6.89 12.84 -25.09
N GLY A 22 -7.36 12.03 -24.14
CA GLY A 22 -6.73 11.93 -22.82
C GLY A 22 -5.27 11.49 -22.94
N LYS A 23 -4.41 11.96 -22.03
CA LYS A 23 -3.00 11.57 -22.00
C LYS A 23 -2.87 10.05 -21.82
N ASP A 24 -2.07 9.39 -22.65
CA ASP A 24 -1.80 7.96 -22.56
C ASP A 24 -1.28 7.59 -21.15
N CYS A 25 -1.79 6.47 -20.62
CA CYS A 25 -1.33 5.89 -19.37
C CYS A 25 0.05 5.26 -19.59
N SER A 26 1.12 6.03 -19.37
CA SER A 26 2.49 5.57 -19.53
C SER A 26 2.79 4.41 -18.56
N ILE A 27 3.05 3.22 -19.13
CA ILE A 27 3.41 1.97 -18.42
C ILE A 27 4.69 2.13 -17.53
N GLY A 28 5.42 3.24 -17.67
CA GLY A 28 6.61 3.59 -16.88
C GLY A 28 6.33 4.11 -15.46
N ASP A 29 5.13 4.60 -15.16
CA ASP A 29 4.77 5.13 -13.83
C ASP A 29 4.11 4.06 -12.95
N ARG A 30 4.77 2.90 -12.80
CA ARG A 30 4.23 1.84 -11.92
C ARG A 30 4.31 2.30 -10.46
N HIS A 31 3.18 2.78 -9.95
CA HIS A 31 2.96 3.04 -8.52
C HIS A 31 2.77 1.77 -7.68
N PHE A 32 2.96 0.60 -8.31
CA PHE A 32 2.85 -0.71 -7.69
C PHE A 32 4.14 -1.50 -7.91
N LYS A 33 4.58 -2.20 -6.86
CA LYS A 33 5.67 -3.16 -6.92
C LYS A 33 5.28 -4.37 -6.09
N GLU A 34 5.53 -5.54 -6.64
CA GLU A 34 5.46 -6.81 -5.92
C GLU A 34 6.87 -7.32 -5.62
N CYS A 35 7.06 -7.81 -4.40
CA CYS A 35 8.24 -8.55 -3.99
C CYS A 35 7.79 -9.88 -3.40
N ALA A 36 8.41 -10.97 -3.83
CA ALA A 36 8.11 -12.31 -3.35
C ALA A 36 9.41 -13.00 -2.92
N TRP A 37 9.35 -13.71 -1.80
CA TRP A 37 10.50 -14.39 -1.22
C TRP A 37 10.09 -15.73 -0.62
N ARG A 38 11.06 -16.64 -0.50
CA ARG A 38 10.97 -17.78 0.41
C ARG A 38 11.74 -17.43 1.69
N LEU A 39 11.04 -17.42 2.81
CA LEU A 39 11.67 -17.27 4.12
C LEU A 39 12.33 -18.60 4.48
N SER A 40 13.65 -18.61 4.68
CA SER A 40 14.43 -19.80 5.07
C SER A 40 14.97 -19.72 6.49
N THR A 41 14.77 -18.60 7.18
CA THR A 41 15.30 -18.34 8.52
C THR A 41 14.21 -18.43 9.58
N HIS A 42 14.55 -19.04 10.72
CA HIS A 42 13.75 -19.04 11.93
C HIS A 42 14.18 -17.84 12.79
N THR A 43 13.82 -16.65 12.33
CA THR A 43 14.14 -15.39 13.02
C THR A 43 13.02 -15.08 14.00
N ASP A 44 13.34 -14.96 15.28
CA ASP A 44 12.35 -14.63 16.32
C ASP A 44 12.24 -13.11 16.55
N THR A 45 13.25 -12.34 16.17
CA THR A 45 13.25 -10.87 16.25
C THR A 45 14.12 -10.25 15.16
N GLY A 46 13.63 -9.16 14.55
CA GLY A 46 14.33 -8.37 13.54
C GLY A 46 13.70 -8.44 12.15
N LEU A 47 14.47 -7.98 11.17
CA LEU A 47 14.06 -7.92 9.76
C LEU A 47 14.02 -9.32 9.14
N LEU A 48 12.86 -9.69 8.60
CA LEU A 48 12.70 -10.92 7.83
C LEU A 48 13.12 -10.69 6.37
N LYS A 49 12.54 -9.68 5.72
CA LYS A 49 12.84 -9.25 4.34
C LYS A 49 12.49 -7.80 4.09
N ASP A 50 13.13 -7.20 3.10
CA ASP A 50 12.82 -5.87 2.59
C ASP A 50 12.48 -5.86 1.09
N CYS A 51 11.62 -4.90 0.71
CA CYS A 51 11.28 -4.57 -0.66
C CYS A 51 11.60 -3.10 -0.92
N LYS A 52 12.57 -2.81 -1.78
CA LYS A 52 12.89 -1.43 -2.17
C LYS A 52 11.88 -0.91 -3.18
N PHE A 53 11.13 0.12 -2.82
CA PHE A 53 10.14 0.78 -3.67
C PHE A 53 10.62 2.18 -4.06
N ASN A 54 10.50 2.56 -5.35
CA ASN A 54 10.84 3.90 -5.79
C ASN A 54 9.60 4.80 -5.75
N LYS A 55 9.51 5.66 -4.74
CA LYS A 55 8.38 6.54 -4.49
C LYS A 55 8.52 7.83 -5.31
N SER A 56 7.59 8.06 -6.24
CA SER A 56 7.66 9.18 -7.20
C SER A 56 7.34 10.55 -6.60
N LYS A 57 6.44 10.62 -5.61
CA LYS A 57 5.97 11.88 -5.00
C LYS A 57 6.38 11.94 -3.53
N THR A 58 6.80 13.11 -3.05
CA THR A 58 7.14 13.30 -1.62
C THR A 58 5.91 13.29 -0.73
N ASP A 59 4.86 14.01 -1.11
CA ASP A 59 3.61 14.11 -0.34
C ASP A 59 2.59 13.09 -0.82
N SER A 60 2.84 11.82 -0.53
CA SER A 60 1.89 10.73 -0.84
C SER A 60 2.02 9.58 0.15
N TYR A 61 1.03 8.71 0.15
CA TYR A 61 1.01 7.52 0.99
C TYR A 61 1.55 6.30 0.23
N LEU A 62 2.15 5.36 0.96
CA LEU A 62 2.42 4.02 0.48
C LEU A 62 1.40 3.05 1.08
N MET A 63 0.77 2.27 0.22
CA MET A 63 -0.06 1.13 0.62
C MET A 63 0.80 -0.13 0.58
N VAL A 64 0.72 -0.95 1.63
CA VAL A 64 1.42 -2.22 1.75
C VAL A 64 0.39 -3.32 1.96
N SER A 65 0.60 -4.45 1.27
CA SER A 65 -0.13 -5.70 1.49
C SER A 65 0.89 -6.82 1.58
N ILE A 66 0.86 -7.57 2.69
CA ILE A 66 1.74 -8.70 2.93
C ILE A 66 0.86 -9.92 3.11
N THR A 67 1.15 -10.96 2.35
CA THR A 67 0.55 -12.28 2.49
C THR A 67 1.65 -13.27 2.73
N SER A 68 1.57 -14.02 3.83
CA SER A 68 2.56 -15.05 4.16
C SER A 68 1.97 -16.06 5.15
N ASN A 69 2.76 -17.06 5.52
CA ASN A 69 2.49 -17.90 6.69
C ASN A 69 3.41 -17.44 7.82
N ILE A 70 2.83 -17.15 8.98
CA ILE A 70 3.59 -16.88 10.20
C ILE A 70 3.70 -18.14 11.03
N ARG A 71 4.81 -18.25 11.76
CA ARG A 71 5.04 -19.32 12.71
C ARG A 71 5.08 -18.72 14.12
N GLN A 72 4.24 -19.23 15.01
CA GLN A 72 4.36 -18.97 16.44
C GLN A 72 4.99 -20.20 17.11
N GLY A 73 6.28 -20.06 17.45
CA GLY A 73 7.05 -21.15 18.06
C GLY A 73 6.63 -21.45 19.50
N LYS A 74 6.83 -22.71 19.92
CA LYS A 74 6.42 -23.26 21.24
C LYS A 74 6.87 -22.45 22.45
N ALA A 75 8.05 -21.82 22.38
CA ALA A 75 8.69 -21.13 23.48
C ALA A 75 8.18 -19.69 23.70
N GLN A 76 7.40 -19.16 22.75
CA GLN A 76 6.95 -17.77 22.77
C GLN A 76 5.42 -17.73 22.79
N ALA A 77 4.85 -17.04 23.77
CA ALA A 77 3.41 -16.86 23.93
C ALA A 77 2.85 -15.78 22.99
N CYS A 78 3.70 -14.83 22.57
CA CYS A 78 3.28 -13.71 21.75
C CYS A 78 4.37 -13.23 20.80
N SER A 79 4.03 -13.10 19.53
CA SER A 79 4.87 -12.48 18.51
C SER A 79 4.10 -11.38 17.77
N ARG A 80 4.83 -10.35 17.38
CA ARG A 80 4.35 -9.18 16.63
C ARG A 80 5.08 -9.13 15.31
N TRP A 81 4.34 -9.11 14.21
CA TRP A 81 4.87 -8.85 12.88
C TRP A 81 4.51 -7.44 12.46
N PHE A 82 5.46 -6.67 11.92
CA PHE A 82 5.23 -5.25 11.66
C PHE A 82 6.02 -4.74 10.46
N VAL A 83 5.50 -3.68 9.85
CA VAL A 83 6.11 -3.03 8.67
C VAL A 83 6.93 -1.83 9.09
N THR A 84 8.12 -1.70 8.51
CA THR A 84 8.97 -0.52 8.63
C THR A 84 9.22 0.12 7.28
N PHE A 85 9.35 1.44 7.24
CA PHE A 85 9.77 2.23 6.08
C PHE A 85 11.11 2.88 6.41
N ASP A 86 12.16 2.54 5.65
CA ASP A 86 13.53 2.97 5.92
C ASP A 86 13.96 2.68 7.38
N GLY A 87 13.57 1.51 7.90
CA GLY A 87 13.90 1.05 9.26
C GLY A 87 13.00 1.60 10.39
N ASN A 88 12.04 2.48 10.09
CA ASN A 88 11.15 3.07 11.09
C ASN A 88 9.71 2.55 10.94
N GLU A 89 9.02 2.29 12.04
CA GLU A 89 7.58 1.97 12.00
C GLU A 89 6.77 3.17 11.49
N CYS A 90 5.59 2.89 10.94
CA CYS A 90 4.68 3.97 10.57
C CYS A 90 4.19 4.71 11.82
N SER A 91 4.08 6.04 11.73
CA SER A 91 3.63 6.90 12.82
C SER A 91 2.44 7.76 12.35
N PRO A 92 1.42 7.99 13.20
CA PRO A 92 1.30 7.53 14.60
C PRO A 92 0.77 6.09 14.76
N TYR A 93 0.31 5.47 13.69
CA TYR A 93 -0.27 4.12 13.73
C TYR A 93 0.64 3.13 13.01
N PRO A 94 1.18 2.12 13.71
CA PRO A 94 1.98 1.07 13.09
C PRO A 94 1.09 0.20 12.20
N ILE A 95 1.73 -0.48 11.23
CA ILE A 95 1.08 -1.52 10.43
C ILE A 95 1.63 -2.85 10.94
N ASP A 96 0.86 -3.51 11.80
CA ASP A 96 1.29 -4.71 12.48
C ASP A 96 0.18 -5.76 12.65
N HIS A 97 0.61 -6.96 13.01
CA HIS A 97 -0.23 -8.09 13.37
C HIS A 97 0.35 -8.71 14.62
N VAL A 98 -0.46 -8.85 15.66
CA VAL A 98 -0.10 -9.52 16.91
C VAL A 98 -0.77 -10.87 16.95
N TYR A 99 0.00 -11.91 17.25
CA TYR A 99 -0.53 -13.23 17.56
C TYR A 99 -0.18 -13.59 18.99
N TYR A 100 -1.20 -13.87 19.79
CA TYR A 100 -1.08 -14.29 21.18
C TYR A 100 -1.72 -15.67 21.33
N ARG A 101 -1.08 -16.52 22.14
CA ARG A 101 -1.58 -17.85 22.47
C ARG A 101 -1.18 -18.25 23.90
N ASN A 102 -1.99 -19.12 24.48
CA ASN A 102 -1.80 -19.67 25.83
C ASN A 102 -1.40 -21.15 25.84
N THR A 103 -1.19 -21.76 24.68
CA THR A 103 -0.82 -23.16 24.53
C THR A 103 0.66 -23.28 24.15
N ALA A 104 1.23 -24.49 24.21
CA ALA A 104 2.63 -24.78 23.84
C ALA A 104 2.74 -25.51 22.47
N ASN A 105 1.85 -25.17 21.53
CA ASN A 105 1.83 -25.67 20.16
C ASN A 105 2.89 -25.01 19.25
N ASP A 106 3.09 -25.56 18.05
CA ASP A 106 3.87 -24.90 17.00
C ASP A 106 2.90 -24.51 15.89
N ASP A 107 2.42 -23.26 15.93
CA ASP A 107 1.31 -22.82 15.10
C ASP A 107 1.83 -22.22 13.79
N TYR A 108 1.31 -22.68 12.66
CA TYR A 108 1.58 -22.16 11.32
C TYR A 108 0.29 -21.56 10.77
N ILE A 109 0.27 -20.24 10.62
CA ILE A 109 -0.97 -19.50 10.39
C ILE A 109 -0.83 -18.70 9.09
N PRO A 110 -1.69 -18.93 8.10
CA PRO A 110 -1.78 -18.04 6.95
C PRO A 110 -2.33 -16.69 7.43
N PHE A 111 -1.68 -15.60 7.04
CA PHE A 111 -2.16 -14.27 7.39
C PHE A 111 -1.99 -13.30 6.22
N THR A 112 -2.84 -12.28 6.24
CA THR A 112 -2.72 -11.11 5.37
C THR A 112 -2.76 -9.87 6.22
N MET A 113 -1.80 -8.98 6.02
CA MET A 113 -1.73 -7.69 6.68
C MET A 113 -1.70 -6.60 5.64
N LYS A 114 -2.55 -5.58 5.82
CA LYS A 114 -2.65 -4.42 4.92
C LYS A 114 -2.60 -3.15 5.73
N GLY A 115 -1.97 -2.13 5.17
CA GLY A 115 -1.92 -0.82 5.80
C GLY A 115 -1.45 0.26 4.84
N VAL A 116 -1.58 1.50 5.27
CA VAL A 116 -1.21 2.69 4.51
C VAL A 116 -0.39 3.60 5.41
N CYS A 117 0.73 4.14 4.91
CA CYS A 117 1.60 5.03 5.67
C CYS A 117 1.96 6.29 4.88
N LYS A 118 1.91 7.46 5.53
CA LYS A 118 2.40 8.71 4.92
C LYS A 118 3.92 8.72 4.98
N ILE A 119 4.58 8.75 3.81
CA ILE A 119 6.04 8.81 3.73
C ILE A 119 6.43 10.12 3.06
N ASN A 120 6.92 11.08 3.85
CA ASN A 120 7.28 12.43 3.41
C ASN A 120 8.64 12.48 2.69
N LYS A 121 8.84 11.57 1.73
CA LYS A 121 10.09 11.39 0.97
C LYS A 121 9.77 10.88 -0.44
N SER A 122 10.57 11.27 -1.41
CA SER A 122 10.62 10.68 -2.75
C SER A 122 11.93 9.91 -2.96
N GLY A 123 11.97 9.05 -3.98
CA GLY A 123 13.08 8.15 -4.24
C GLY A 123 12.91 6.79 -3.57
N VAL A 124 14.03 6.10 -3.34
CA VAL A 124 14.01 4.74 -2.79
C VAL A 124 13.59 4.75 -1.32
N VAL A 125 12.54 3.98 -1.03
CA VAL A 125 12.06 3.63 0.31
C VAL A 125 12.22 2.13 0.48
N SER A 126 12.90 1.71 1.54
CA SER A 126 13.01 0.29 1.91
C SER A 126 11.83 -0.11 2.79
N VAL A 127 10.92 -0.93 2.25
CA VAL A 127 9.77 -1.46 3.00
C VAL A 127 10.18 -2.79 3.63
N GLY A 128 10.43 -2.78 4.94
CA GLY A 128 10.83 -3.94 5.72
C GLY A 128 9.65 -4.65 6.37
N PHE A 129 9.68 -5.98 6.35
CA PHE A 129 8.78 -6.83 7.13
C PHE A 129 9.57 -7.45 8.28
N ASN A 130 9.14 -7.20 9.51
CA ASN A 130 9.85 -7.52 10.73
C ASN A 130 9.02 -8.43 11.63
N VAL A 131 9.69 -9.11 12.54
CA VAL A 131 9.09 -9.84 13.66
C VAL A 131 9.73 -9.40 14.97
N GLY A 132 8.99 -9.47 16.07
CA GLY A 132 9.51 -9.24 17.40
C GLY A 132 8.61 -9.84 18.48
N VAL A 133 9.06 -9.72 19.72
CA VAL A 133 8.24 -10.00 20.90
C VAL A 133 7.17 -8.93 21.05
N CYS A 134 6.00 -9.30 21.57
CA CYS A 134 4.98 -8.33 21.93
C CYS A 134 5.47 -7.43 23.08
N GLN A 135 5.19 -6.14 23.00
CA GLN A 135 5.43 -5.22 24.10
C GLN A 135 4.18 -5.23 24.99
N GLY A 136 4.38 -5.54 26.28
CA GLY A 136 3.31 -5.61 27.28
C GLY A 136 2.88 -4.25 27.78
#